data_AF-A0A6B3CCL4-F1
#
_entry.id   AF-A0A6B3CCL4-F1
#
_cell.length_a   1.000
_cell.length_b   1.000
_cell.length_c   1.000
_cell.angle_alpha   90.00
_cell.angle_beta   90.00
_cell.angle_gamma   90.00
#
_symmetry.space_group_name_H-M   'P 1'
#
loop_
_entity.id
_entity.type
_entity.pdbx_description
1 polymer ?
#
loop_
_entity_poly.entity_id
_entity_poly.type
_entity_poly.pdbx_seq_one_letter_code
_entity_poly.pdbx_strand_id
1 'polypeptide(L)' 'MEDEVDRLVAAWRRERPDLDVEPLEVLSRVSRLARHLDRARRLAFSEHQLEP' A
#
# COMPACT_ATOMS: atom_id res chain seq x y z
N MET A 1 -10.57 -12.14 3.11
CA MET A 1 -10.69 -11.37 1.85
C MET A 1 -9.29 -11.18 1.32
N GLU A 2 -9.06 -11.49 0.05
CA GLU A 2 -7.77 -11.32 -0.62
C GLU A 2 -7.68 -9.89 -1.20
N ASP A 3 -6.55 -9.21 -0.99
CA ASP A 3 -6.29 -7.87 -1.53
C ASP A 3 -5.29 -7.88 -2.70
N GLU A 4 -4.96 -6.70 -3.23
CA GLU A 4 -4.02 -6.58 -4.35
C GLU A 4 -2.59 -7.00 -3.96
N VAL A 5 -2.20 -6.83 -2.70
CA VAL A 5 -0.87 -7.23 -2.22
C VAL A 5 -0.75 -8.74 -2.21
N ASP A 6 -1.81 -9.46 -1.81
CA ASP A 6 -1.85 -10.92 -1.90
C ASP A 6 -1.58 -11.43 -3.32
N ARG A 7 -2.24 -10.81 -4.33
CA ARG A 7 -2.03 -11.18 -5.74
C ARG A 7 -0.61 -10.91 -6.21
N LEU A 8 -0.02 -9.79 -5.79
CA LEU A 8 1.37 -9.43 -6.13
C LEU A 8 2.37 -10.41 -5.49
N VAL A 9 2.18 -10.74 -4.22
CA VAL A 9 3.04 -11.68 -3.49
C VAL A 9 2.91 -13.09 -4.09
N ALA A 10 1.70 -13.52 -4.43
CA ALA A 10 1.46 -14.80 -5.10
C ALA A 10 2.16 -14.87 -6.47
N ALA A 11 2.11 -13.79 -7.26
CA ALA A 11 2.84 -13.70 -8.51
C ALA A 11 4.35 -13.82 -8.29
N TRP A 12 4.93 -13.08 -7.33
CA TRP A 12 6.37 -13.17 -7.04
C TRP A 12 6.80 -14.55 -6.57
N ARG A 13 6.04 -15.20 -5.69
CA ARG A 13 6.32 -16.58 -5.25
C ARG A 13 6.34 -17.57 -6.42
N ARG A 14 5.53 -17.33 -7.46
CA ARG A 14 5.52 -18.15 -8.69
C ARG A 14 6.72 -17.84 -9.60
N GLU A 15 6.98 -16.57 -9.87
CA GLU A 15 8.01 -16.16 -10.83
C GLU A 15 9.44 -16.27 -10.28
N ARG A 16 9.62 -16.08 -8.97
CA ARG A 16 10.92 -16.07 -8.26
C ARG A 16 10.81 -16.79 -6.90
N PRO A 17 10.68 -18.12 -6.91
CA PRO A 17 10.56 -18.90 -5.67
C PRO A 17 11.81 -18.85 -4.79
N ASP A 18 12.94 -18.36 -5.32
CA ASP A 18 14.20 -18.16 -4.61
C ASP A 18 14.23 -16.89 -3.74
N LEU A 19 13.32 -15.94 -3.96
CA LEU A 19 13.29 -14.68 -3.23
C LEU A 19 12.40 -14.78 -1.99
N ASP A 20 12.92 -14.29 -0.86
CA ASP A 20 12.08 -13.98 0.29
C ASP A 20 11.27 -12.71 0.00
N VAL A 21 9.95 -12.88 -0.11
CA VAL A 21 8.98 -11.81 -0.40
C VAL A 21 8.01 -11.60 0.75
N GLU A 22 8.21 -12.26 1.89
CA GLU A 22 7.38 -12.07 3.09
C GLU A 22 7.33 -10.60 3.55
N PRO A 23 8.42 -9.81 3.51
CA PRO A 23 8.36 -8.40 3.89
C PRO A 23 7.41 -7.56 3.01
N LEU A 24 7.17 -7.95 1.76
CA LEU A 24 6.28 -7.23 0.86
C LEU A 24 4.82 -7.29 1.32
N GLU A 25 4.42 -8.32 2.07
CA GLU A 25 3.07 -8.44 2.60
C GLU A 25 2.71 -7.28 3.53
N VAL A 26 3.63 -6.85 4.38
CA VAL A 26 3.39 -5.76 5.34
C VAL A 26 3.74 -4.41 4.73
N LEU A 27 4.95 -4.29 4.16
CA LEU A 27 5.45 -2.99 3.68
C LEU A 27 4.56 -2.44 2.56
N SER A 28 4.10 -3.27 1.62
CA SER A 28 3.24 -2.82 0.53
C SER A 28 1.88 -2.33 1.04
N ARG A 29 1.31 -3.00 2.05
CA ARG A 29 0.02 -2.60 2.63
C ARG A 29 0.15 -1.29 3.39
N VAL A 30 1.21 -1.14 4.20
CA VAL A 30 1.48 0.11 4.93
C VAL A 30 1.66 1.28 3.96
N SER A 31 2.45 1.11 2.88
CA SER A 31 2.63 2.17 1.88
C SER A 31 1.32 2.55 1.16
N ARG A 32 0.47 1.56 0.86
CA ARG A 32 -0.85 1.81 0.26
C ARG A 32 -1.77 2.56 1.23
N LEU A 33 -1.87 2.11 2.47
CA LEU A 33 -2.63 2.80 3.52
C LEU A 33 -2.13 4.23 3.72
N ALA A 34 -0.81 4.44 3.77
CA ALA A 34 -0.23 5.78 3.88
C ALA A 34 -0.66 6.69 2.72
N ARG A 35 -0.70 6.19 1.47
CA ARG A 35 -1.21 6.95 0.32
C ARG A 35 -2.69 7.30 0.46
N HIS A 36 -3.51 6.38 0.97
CA HIS A 36 -4.94 6.66 1.21
C HIS A 36 -5.12 7.72 2.29
N LEU A 37 -4.38 7.62 3.40
CA LEU A 37 -4.40 8.58 4.49
C LEU A 37 -3.90 9.96 4.04
N ASP A 38 -2.84 10.02 3.25
CA ASP A 38 -2.32 11.28 2.72
C ASP A 38 -3.34 11.99 1.82
N ARG A 39 -4.08 11.24 0.98
CA ARG A 39 -5.20 11.81 0.20
C ARG A 39 -6.33 12.32 1.09
N ALA A 40 -6.76 11.54 2.08
CA ALA A 40 -7.82 11.94 3.00
C ALA A 40 -7.43 13.20 3.79
N ARG A 41 -6.17 13.25 4.26
CA ARG A 41 -5.61 14.41 4.94
C ARG A 41 -5.63 15.66 4.07
N ARG A 42 -5.17 15.57 2.82
CA ARG A 42 -5.20 16.71 1.87
C ARG A 42 -6.61 17.23 1.64
N LEU A 43 -7.58 16.34 1.43
CA LEU A 43 -8.98 16.72 1.26
C LEU A 43 -9.52 17.49 2.46
N ALA A 44 -9.36 16.94 3.67
CA ALA A 44 -9.79 17.60 4.91
C ALA A 44 -9.12 18.96 5.13
N PHE A 45 -7.84 19.09 4.77
CA PHE A 45 -7.11 20.36 4.92
C PHE A 45 -7.57 21.39 3.89
N SER A 46 -7.81 20.97 2.65
CA SER A 46 -8.30 21.85 1.59
C SER A 46 -9.68 22.43 1.89
N GLU A 47 -10.59 21.64 2.50
CA GLU A 47 -11.92 22.10 2.94
C GLU A 47 -11.84 23.26 3.94
N HIS A 48 -10.76 23.32 4.72
CA HIS A 48 -10.53 24.35 5.73
C HIS A 48 -9.48 25.40 5.33
N GLN A 49 -9.00 25.38 4.07
CA GLN A 49 -7.95 26.28 3.58
C GLN A 49 -6.64 26.19 4.41
N LEU A 50 -6.30 24.98 4.86
CA LEU A 50 -5.12 24.69 5.69
C LEU A 50 -3.98 23.99 4.91
N GLU A 51 -4.08 23.89 3.58
CA GLU A 51 -2.93 23.49 2.76
C GLU A 51 -2.02 24.71 2.49
N PRO A 52 -0.67 24.55 2.54
CA PRO A 52 0.28 25.61 2.20
C PRO A 52 0.23 26.04 0.74
#